data_AF-A0A1I7HQN7-F1
#
_entry.id   AF-A0A1I7HQN7-F1
#
_cell.length_a   1.000
_cell.length_b   1.000
_cell.length_c   1.000
_cell.angle_alpha   90.00
_cell.angle_beta   90.00
_cell.angle_gamma   90.00
#
_symmetry.space_group_name_H-M   'P 1'
#
loop_
_entity.id
_entity.type
_entity.pdbx_description
1 polymer ?
#
loop_
_entity_poly.entity_id
_entity_poly.type
_entity_poly.pdbx_seq_one_letter_code
_entity_poly.pdbx_strand_id
1 'polypeptide(L)'
;MTLSTLISGATALPVLFTPTPDAGKRFIEFFTANIRNPNTRKAYARAAAEFAVWCETNGLTELRDIEPVHVAAYVETLQERLSSPSVKLHLAAIRMLFDWLVVGRSLQ
;
A
#
# COMPACT_ATOMS: atom_id res chain seq x y z
N MET A 1 -3.53 12.59 -25.47
CA MET A 1 -3.37 13.46 -24.28
C MET A 1 -2.94 12.55 -23.13
N THR A 2 -1.63 12.44 -22.93
CA THR A 2 -0.97 11.38 -22.16
C THR A 2 -0.99 11.64 -20.66
N LEU A 3 -1.40 10.64 -19.87
CA LEU A 3 -1.38 10.62 -18.40
C LEU A 3 0.07 10.45 -17.88
N SER A 4 0.96 11.34 -18.29
CA SER A 4 2.38 11.29 -17.94
C SER A 4 2.82 12.70 -17.58
N THR A 5 2.59 13.11 -16.34
CA THR A 5 3.38 14.11 -15.61
C THR A 5 2.85 14.15 -14.18
N LEU A 6 3.68 13.70 -13.24
CA LEU A 6 3.86 14.13 -11.84
C LEU A 6 4.45 12.96 -11.02
N ILE A 7 5.64 12.49 -11.38
CA ILE A 7 6.45 11.60 -10.53
C ILE A 7 7.91 12.07 -10.61
N SER A 8 8.30 12.99 -9.72
CA SER A 8 9.73 13.29 -9.49
C SER A 8 10.31 12.16 -8.65
N GLY A 9 11.22 11.40 -9.24
CA GLY A 9 11.86 10.21 -8.67
C GLY A 9 11.19 8.95 -9.20
N ALA A 10 11.82 8.24 -10.13
CA ALA A 10 11.33 6.98 -10.67
C ALA A 10 11.04 5.98 -9.53
N THR A 11 9.81 5.95 -9.05
CA THR A 11 9.39 5.05 -7.97
C THR A 11 8.90 3.80 -8.67
N ALA A 12 9.75 2.78 -8.72
CA ALA A 12 9.28 1.44 -9.04
C ALA A 12 8.11 1.10 -8.11
N LEU A 13 7.08 0.43 -8.63
CA LEU A 13 5.99 -0.03 -7.79
C LEU A 13 6.55 -0.96 -6.70
N PRO A 14 5.97 -0.96 -5.48
CA PRO A 14 6.50 -1.81 -4.41
C PRO A 14 6.38 -3.28 -4.79
N VAL A 15 7.53 -3.96 -4.93
CA VAL A 15 7.62 -5.35 -5.41
C VAL A 15 6.72 -6.29 -4.62
N LEU A 16 6.62 -6.07 -3.30
CA LEU A 16 5.73 -6.80 -2.39
C LEU A 16 4.28 -6.89 -2.87
N PHE A 17 3.76 -5.82 -3.48
CA PHE A 17 2.39 -5.74 -3.99
C PHE A 17 2.30 -5.98 -5.50
N THR A 18 3.43 -5.99 -6.21
CA THR A 18 3.48 -6.11 -7.68
C THR A 18 4.44 -7.23 -8.15
N PRO A 19 4.35 -8.46 -7.62
CA PRO A 19 5.24 -9.55 -8.04
C PRO A 19 4.97 -10.04 -9.47
N THR A 20 3.80 -9.71 -10.02
CA THR A 20 3.39 -10.04 -11.40
C THR A 20 2.70 -8.84 -12.06
N PRO A 21 2.60 -8.80 -13.41
CA PRO A 21 1.87 -7.75 -14.10
C PRO A 21 0.41 -7.60 -13.64
N ASP A 22 -0.29 -8.71 -13.41
CA ASP A 22 -1.68 -8.70 -12.95
C ASP A 22 -1.81 -8.16 -11.52
N ALA A 23 -0.89 -8.55 -10.62
CA ALA A 23 -0.84 -7.99 -9.27
C ALA A 23 -0.56 -6.48 -9.32
N GLY A 24 0.36 -6.04 -10.19
CA GLY A 24 0.65 -4.63 -10.45
C GLY A 24 -0.57 -3.84 -10.93
N LYS A 25 -1.32 -4.39 -11.89
CA LYS A 25 -2.58 -3.80 -12.37
C LYS A 25 -3.59 -3.64 -11.23
N ARG A 26 -3.81 -4.70 -10.44
CA ARG A 26 -4.75 -4.67 -9.31
C ARG A 26 -4.35 -3.72 -8.20
N PHE A 27 -3.03 -3.59 -7.94
CA PHE A 27 -2.50 -2.61 -7.01
C PHE A 27 -2.80 -1.18 -7.48
N ILE A 28 -2.63 -0.88 -8.77
CA ILE A 28 -2.98 0.43 -9.33
C ILE A 28 -4.50 0.68 -9.29
N GLU A 29 -5.31 -0.33 -9.67
CA GLU A 29 -6.78 -0.25 -9.68
C GLU A 29 -7.36 0.06 -8.30
N PHE A 30 -6.75 -0.44 -7.23
CA PHE A 30 -7.14 -0.05 -5.87
C PHE A 30 -7.19 1.48 -5.73
N PHE A 31 -6.11 2.17 -6.12
CA PHE A 31 -6.01 3.62 -5.96
C PHE A 31 -6.89 4.39 -6.96
N THR A 32 -7.00 3.91 -8.20
CA THR A 32 -7.68 4.66 -9.28
C THR A 32 -9.18 4.41 -9.31
N ALA A 33 -9.65 3.20 -8.99
CA ALA A 33 -11.06 2.83 -9.03
C ALA A 33 -11.79 3.06 -7.70
N ASN A 34 -11.13 2.83 -6.55
CA ASN A 34 -11.80 2.91 -5.24
C ASN A 34 -11.67 4.28 -4.57
N ILE A 35 -10.63 5.07 -4.89
CA ILE A 35 -10.32 6.31 -4.18
C ILE A 35 -10.50 7.52 -5.09
N ARG A 36 -11.63 8.22 -4.95
CA ARG A 36 -11.97 9.40 -5.76
C ARG A 36 -11.19 10.65 -5.37
N ASN A 37 -10.89 10.84 -4.09
CA ASN A 37 -10.17 12.02 -3.61
C ASN A 37 -8.67 11.91 -3.96
N PRO A 38 -8.09 12.82 -4.78
CA PRO A 38 -6.69 12.75 -5.20
C PRO A 38 -5.70 12.88 -4.03
N ASN A 39 -6.04 13.64 -3.00
CA ASN A 39 -5.20 13.78 -1.81
C ASN A 39 -5.17 12.49 -1.01
N THR A 40 -6.33 11.87 -0.79
CA THR A 40 -6.43 10.57 -0.12
C THR A 40 -5.69 9.49 -0.92
N ARG A 41 -5.83 9.50 -2.25
CA ARG A 41 -5.12 8.57 -3.14
C ARG A 41 -3.60 8.68 -2.97
N LYS A 42 -3.06 9.91 -3.01
CA LYS A 42 -1.63 10.15 -2.82
C LYS A 42 -1.15 9.70 -1.44
N ALA A 43 -1.92 10.01 -0.39
CA ALA A 43 -1.59 9.63 0.97
C ALA A 43 -1.59 8.11 1.17
N TYR A 44 -2.57 7.40 0.59
CA TYR A 44 -2.65 5.95 0.66
C TYR A 44 -1.55 5.27 -0.15
N ALA A 45 -1.24 5.78 -1.35
CA ALA A 45 -0.14 5.25 -2.16
C ALA A 45 1.19 5.38 -1.43
N ARG A 46 1.42 6.52 -0.75
CA ARG A 46 2.59 6.71 0.11
C ARG A 46 2.60 5.75 1.30
N ALA A 47 1.48 5.58 1.99
CA ALA A 47 1.38 4.65 3.11
C ALA A 47 1.67 3.20 2.70
N ALA A 48 1.15 2.76 1.55
CA ALA A 48 1.43 1.43 1.01
C ALA A 48 2.91 1.25 0.64
N ALA A 49 3.55 2.26 0.04
CA ALA A 49 4.97 2.22 -0.27
C ALA A 49 5.83 2.18 1.00
N GLU A 50 5.55 3.03 2.00
CA GLU A 50 6.28 3.02 3.28
C GLU A 50 6.11 1.69 4.02
N PHE A 51 4.92 1.09 3.99
CA PHE A 51 4.68 -0.23 4.57
C PHE A 51 5.46 -1.34 3.84
N ALA A 52 5.53 -1.30 2.51
CA ALA A 52 6.30 -2.28 1.74
C ALA A 52 7.81 -2.20 2.05
N VAL A 53 8.36 -0.99 2.19
CA VAL A 53 9.76 -0.78 2.61
C VAL A 53 9.99 -1.32 4.02
N TRP A 54 9.05 -1.09 4.94
CA TRP A 54 9.12 -1.65 6.29
C TRP A 54 9.09 -3.19 6.26
N CYS A 55 8.21 -3.80 5.45
CA CYS A 55 8.14 -5.24 5.29
C CYS A 55 9.47 -5.81 4.79
N GLU A 56 10.03 -5.23 3.72
CA GLU A 56 11.32 -5.63 3.16
C GLU A 56 12.45 -5.55 4.21
N THR A 57 12.49 -4.46 4.99
CA THR A 57 13.47 -4.27 6.07
C THR A 57 13.36 -5.33 7.17
N ASN A 58 12.16 -5.90 7.36
CA ASN A 58 11.89 -6.96 8.34
C ASN A 58 11.89 -8.37 7.71
N GLY A 59 12.36 -8.53 6.47
CA GLY A 59 12.44 -9.82 5.79
C GLY A 59 11.11 -10.37 5.27
N LEU A 60 10.04 -9.56 5.28
CA LEU A 60 8.72 -9.91 4.76
C LEU A 60 8.65 -9.55 3.27
N THR A 61 9.15 -10.44 2.43
CA THR A 61 9.30 -10.19 0.98
C THR A 61 8.12 -10.68 0.15
N GLU A 62 7.25 -11.53 0.71
CA GLU A 62 6.09 -12.04 0.01
C GLU A 62 4.77 -11.72 0.72
N LEU A 63 3.73 -11.43 -0.06
CA LEU A 63 2.41 -11.05 0.47
C LEU A 63 1.78 -12.14 1.37
N ARG A 64 2.13 -13.42 1.14
CA ARG A 64 1.63 -14.56 1.94
C ARG A 64 2.25 -14.65 3.33
N ASP A 65 3.38 -13.99 3.55
CA ASP A 65 4.06 -13.96 4.85
C ASP A 65 3.52 -12.83 5.75
N ILE A 66 2.62 -11.99 5.23
CA ILE A 66 2.08 -10.86 5.97
C ILE A 66 0.84 -11.28 6.75
N GLU A 67 0.98 -11.28 8.07
CA GLU A 67 -0.08 -11.54 9.02
C GLU A 67 -0.54 -10.24 9.72
N PRO A 68 -1.72 -10.24 10.37
CA PRO A 68 -2.20 -9.09 11.14
C PRO A 68 -1.21 -8.58 12.20
N VAL A 69 -0.37 -9.46 12.76
CA VAL A 69 0.67 -9.09 13.74
C VAL A 69 1.74 -8.18 13.13
N HIS A 70 2.10 -8.37 11.85
CA HIS A 70 3.05 -7.50 11.15
C HIS A 70 2.48 -6.11 10.92
N VAL A 71 1.18 -5.99 10.66
CA VAL A 71 0.49 -4.69 10.56
C VAL A 71 0.47 -3.97 11.91
N ALA A 72 0.25 -4.70 13.00
CA ALA A 72 0.30 -4.14 14.35
C ALA A 72 1.70 -3.61 14.70
N ALA A 73 2.74 -4.42 14.46
CA ALA A 73 4.13 -4.01 14.67
C ALA A 73 4.50 -2.77 13.84
N TYR A 74 4.10 -2.73 12.57
CA TYR A 74 4.30 -1.52 11.75
C TYR A 74 3.64 -0.28 12.37
N VAL A 75 2.39 -0.39 12.83
CA VAL A 75 1.66 0.72 13.47
C VAL A 75 2.37 1.20 14.72
N GLU A 76 2.91 0.32 15.55
CA GLU A 76 3.72 0.68 16.72
C GLU A 76 4.93 1.54 16.30
N THR A 77 5.68 1.13 15.26
CA THR A 77 6.80 1.95 14.76
C THR A 77 6.37 3.33 14.24
N LEU A 78 5.13 3.47 13.73
CA LEU A 78 4.61 4.76 13.30
C LEU A 78 4.24 5.66 14.48
N GLN A 79 3.72 5.09 15.57
CA GLN A 79 3.31 5.85 16.75
C GLN A 79 4.48 6.60 17.41
N GLU A 80 5.70 6.08 17.27
CA GLU A 80 6.91 6.71 17.79
C GLU A 80 7.30 8.00 17.05
N ARG A 81 6.88 8.15 15.78
CA ARG A 81 7.38 9.23 14.89
C ARG A 81 6.30 10.07 14.22
N LEU A 82 5.03 9.63 14.22
CA LEU A 82 3.93 10.29 13.51
C LEU A 82 2.81 10.72 14.45
N SER A 83 2.04 11.72 14.01
CA SER A 83 0.82 12.15 14.69
C SER A 83 -0.27 11.06 14.65
N SER A 84 -1.16 11.05 15.65
CA SER A 84 -2.30 10.11 15.69
C SER A 84 -3.15 10.09 14.40
N PRO A 85 -3.49 11.24 13.77
CA PRO A 85 -4.17 11.24 12.47
C PRO A 85 -3.38 10.54 11.36
N SER A 86 -2.06 10.74 11.30
CA SER A 86 -1.20 10.11 10.30
C SER A 86 -1.13 8.60 10.49
N VAL A 87 -0.99 8.12 11.73
CA VAL A 87 -1.01 6.67 12.05
C VAL A 87 -2.34 6.04 11.61
N LYS A 88 -3.48 6.70 11.94
CA LYS A 88 -4.81 6.24 11.52
C LYS A 88 -4.95 6.18 10.00
N LEU A 89 -4.40 7.15 9.29
CA LEU A 89 -4.40 7.16 7.82
C LEU A 89 -3.64 5.97 7.25
N HIS A 90 -2.44 5.68 7.76
CA HIS A 90 -1.65 4.54 7.31
C HIS A 90 -2.37 3.22 7.56
N LEU A 91 -2.92 3.03 8.76
CA LEU A 91 -3.67 1.82 9.11
C LEU A 91 -4.90 1.63 8.22
N ALA A 92 -5.66 2.71 7.94
CA ALA A 92 -6.80 2.65 7.05
C ALA A 92 -6.39 2.29 5.61
N ALA A 93 -5.31 2.89 5.11
CA ALA A 93 -4.79 2.59 3.78
C ALA A 93 -4.40 1.11 3.62
N ILE A 94 -3.69 0.58 4.60
CA ILE A 94 -3.21 -0.81 4.59
C ILE A 94 -4.38 -1.79 4.68
N ARG A 95 -5.34 -1.56 5.60
CA ARG A 95 -6.54 -2.41 5.73
C ARG A 95 -7.32 -2.48 4.43
N MET A 96 -7.66 -1.32 3.86
CA MET A 96 -8.42 -1.26 2.61
C MET A 96 -7.67 -1.93 1.44
N LEU A 97 -6.35 -1.80 1.39
CA LEU A 97 -5.54 -2.47 0.38
C LEU A 97 -5.61 -3.99 0.53
N PHE A 98 -5.45 -4.52 1.74
CA PHE A 98 -5.55 -5.97 1.98
C PHE A 98 -6.95 -6.50 1.69
N ASP A 99 -8.01 -5.79 2.09
CA ASP A 99 -9.40 -6.14 1.79
C ASP A 99 -9.61 -6.24 0.26
N TRP A 100 -9.10 -5.27 -0.50
CA TRP A 100 -9.16 -5.28 -1.96
C TRP A 100 -8.42 -6.46 -2.60
N LEU A 101 -7.23 -6.79 -2.09
CA LEU A 101 -6.41 -7.90 -2.59
C LEU A 101 -7.07 -9.26 -2.27
N VAL A 102 -7.72 -9.39 -1.12
CA VAL A 102 -8.49 -10.60 -0.74
C VAL A 102 -9.75 -10.74 -1.58
N VAL A 103 -10.57 -9.69 -1.70
CA VAL A 103 -11.84 -9.75 -2.46
C VAL A 103 -11.59 -10.12 -3.91
N GLY A 104 -10.66 -9.48 -4.61
CA GLY A 104 -10.46 -9.86 -6.01
C GLY A 104 -9.74 -11.21 -6.18
N ARG A 105 -9.15 -11.83 -5.14
CA ARG A 105 -8.71 -13.24 -5.22
C ARG A 105 -9.88 -14.21 -5.24
N SER A 106 -11.01 -13.84 -4.62
CA SER A 106 -12.22 -14.67 -4.59
C SER A 106 -13.07 -14.59 -5.87
N LEU A 107 -12.79 -13.64 -6.77
CA LEU A 107 -13.50 -13.44 -8.04
C LEU A 107 -12.71 -13.93 -9.28
N GLN A 108 -11.60 -14.67 -9.09
CA GLN A 108 -10.77 -15.21 -10.16
C GLN A 108 -10.73 -16.74 -10.14
#